data_AF-A0A950VHT7-F1
#
_entry.id   AF-A0A950VHT7-F1
#
_cell.length_a   1.000
_cell.length_b   1.000
_cell.length_c   1.000
_cell.angle_alpha   90.00
_cell.angle_beta   90.00
_cell.angle_gamma   90.00
#
_symmetry.space_group_name_H-M   'P 1'
#
loop_
_entity.id
_entity.type
_entity.pdbx_description
1 polymer ?
#
loop_
_entity_poly.entity_id
_entity_poly.type
_entity_poly.pdbx_seq_one_letter_code
_entity_poly.pdbx_strand_id
1 'polypeptide(L)' 'MLGPTDPLWVKVRVLTDDGSPATQVPLQGGYFELTLPSALFLGNPKSLTLQWIDFYRG' A
#
# COMPACT_ATOMS: atom_id res chain seq x y z
N MET A 1 -4.89 -17.00 1.71
CA MET A 1 -3.94 -15.86 1.57
C MET A 1 -4.47 -15.01 0.43
N LEU A 2 -4.60 -13.69 0.60
CA LEU A 2 -5.07 -12.80 -0.48
C LEU A 2 -3.98 -12.78 -1.58
N GLY A 3 -4.39 -12.91 -2.84
CA GLY A 3 -3.48 -12.90 -4.00
C GLY A 3 -3.98 -11.96 -5.10
N PRO A 4 -3.21 -11.75 -6.19
CA PRO A 4 -3.51 -10.73 -7.20
C PRO A 4 -4.89 -10.80 -7.86
N THR A 5 -5.55 -11.95 -7.78
CA THR A 5 -6.90 -12.18 -8.33
C THR A 5 -8.03 -11.96 -7.31
N ASP A 6 -7.71 -11.74 -6.04
CA ASP A 6 -8.68 -11.52 -4.98
C ASP A 6 -9.19 -10.07 -5.02
N PRO A 7 -10.51 -9.82 -4.96
CA PRO A 7 -11.08 -8.47 -5.00
C PRO A 7 -10.71 -7.60 -3.79
N LEU A 8 -10.14 -8.16 -2.73
CA LEU A 8 -9.64 -7.44 -1.56
C LEU A 8 -8.11 -7.34 -1.54
N TRP A 9 -7.42 -7.81 -2.58
CA TRP A 9 -5.97 -7.69 -2.67
C TRP A 9 -5.53 -6.26 -2.97
N VAL A 10 -4.57 -5.77 -2.18
CA VAL A 10 -3.98 -4.43 -2.32
C VAL A 10 -2.60 -4.57 -2.95
N LYS A 11 -2.38 -3.89 -4.07
CA LYS A 11 -1.04 -3.73 -4.62
C LYS A 11 -0.28 -2.69 -3.81
N VAL A 12 0.87 -3.07 -3.29
CA VAL A 12 1.82 -2.17 -2.60
C VAL A 12 2.99 -1.89 -3.52
N ARG A 13 3.33 -0.61 -3.70
CA ARG A 13 4.57 -0.19 -4.37
C ARG A 13 5.44 0.57 -3.37
N VAL A 14 6.73 0.31 -3.43
CA VAL A 14 7.74 1.02 -2.65
C VAL A 14 8.46 1.95 -3.62
N LEU A 15 8.38 3.26 -3.38
CA LEU A 15 8.90 4.27 -4.30
C LEU A 15 9.89 5.18 -3.59
N THR A 16 10.89 5.65 -4.31
CA THR A 16 11.77 6.75 -3.89
C THR A 16 11.01 8.07 -3.94
N ASP A 17 11.63 9.14 -3.45
CA ASP A 17 11.05 10.49 -3.40
C ASP A 17 10.71 11.07 -4.79
N ASP A 18 11.48 10.68 -5.82
CA ASP A 18 11.23 11.00 -7.23
C ASP A 18 10.13 10.13 -7.90
N GLY A 19 9.55 9.18 -7.16
CA GLY A 19 8.49 8.30 -7.65
C GLY A 19 8.95 7.09 -8.47
N SER A 20 10.27 6.86 -8.59
CA SER A 20 10.79 5.65 -9.22
C SER A 20 10.74 4.44 -8.26
N PRO A 21 10.77 3.19 -8.77
CA PRO A 21 10.75 2.00 -7.91
C PRO A 21 11.96 1.95 -6.99
N ALA A 22 11.72 1.85 -5.68
CA ALA A 22 12.79 1.66 -4.71
C ALA A 22 13.39 0.26 -4.84
N THR A 23 14.72 0.17 -4.79
CA THR A 23 15.46 -1.10 -4.88
C THR A 23 15.92 -1.63 -3.53
N GLN A 24 15.75 -0.86 -2.45
CA GLN A 24 16.23 -1.19 -1.11
C GLN A 24 15.26 -0.69 -0.04
N VAL A 25 15.28 -1.36 1.12
CA VAL A 25 14.52 -1.01 2.33
C VAL A 25 15.47 -1.19 3.53
N PRO A 26 15.56 -0.25 4.52
CA PRO A 26 14.72 0.94 4.71
C PRO A 26 14.92 2.01 3.63
N LEU A 27 13.83 2.73 3.33
CA LEU A 27 13.83 3.81 2.36
C LEU A 27 14.70 4.98 2.84
N GLN A 28 15.71 5.37 2.06
CA GLN A 28 16.43 6.64 2.26
C GLN A 28 15.68 7.75 1.53
N GLY A 29 14.54 8.17 2.09
CA GLY A 29 13.55 9.01 1.40
C GLY A 29 12.60 8.18 0.52
N GLY A 30 11.36 8.66 0.34
CA GLY A 30 10.33 7.98 -0.45
C GLY A 30 9.05 7.66 0.31
N TYR A 31 8.20 6.82 -0.29
CA TYR A 31 6.88 6.48 0.23
C TYR A 31 6.38 5.11 -0.26
N PHE A 32 5.37 4.60 0.44
CA PHE A 32 4.57 3.46 -0.03
C PHE A 32 3.33 3.98 -0.75
N GLU A 33 3.04 3.40 -1.90
CA GLU A 33 1.80 3.65 -2.65
C GLU A 33 0.92 2.41 -2.57
N LEU A 34 -0.35 2.62 -2.20
CA LEU A 34 -1.37 1.58 -2.07
C LEU A 34 -2.52 1.88 -3.02
N THR A 35 -2.85 0.92 -3.89
CA THR A 35 -4.11 0.98 -4.65
C THR A 35 -5.20 0.28 -3.84
N LEU A 36 -6.09 1.06 -3.23
CA LEU A 36 -7.21 0.51 -2.46
C LEU A 36 -8.21 -0.20 -3.41
N PRO A 37 -8.67 -1.41 -3.08
CA PRO A 37 -9.68 -2.10 -3.85
C PRO A 37 -10.98 -1.29 -3.94
N SER A 38 -11.59 -1.26 -5.11
CA SER A 38 -12.88 -0.59 -5.32
C SER A 38 -13.98 -1.14 -4.40
N ALA A 39 -13.88 -2.41 -4.01
CA ALA A 39 -14.78 -3.05 -3.06
C ALA A 39 -14.87 -2.33 -1.71
N LEU A 40 -13.79 -1.65 -1.27
CA LEU A 40 -13.79 -0.88 -0.02
C LEU A 40 -14.65 0.38 -0.08
N PHE A 41 -15.00 0.86 -1.28
CA PHE A 41 -15.81 2.05 -1.49
C PHE A 41 -17.28 1.74 -1.79
N LEU A 42 -17.66 0.46 -1.85
CA LEU A 42 -19.05 0.05 -2.04
C LEU A 42 -19.92 0.57 -0.89
N GLY A 43 -21.08 1.14 -1.23
CA GLY A 43 -21.96 1.77 -0.24
C GLY A 43 -21.50 3.15 0.24
N ASN A 44 -20.43 3.70 -0.35
CA ASN A 44 -19.86 5.02 -0.05
C ASN A 44 -19.68 5.25 1.47
N PRO A 45 -18.81 4.46 2.12
CA PRO A 45 -18.62 4.57 3.55
C PRO A 45 -18.11 5.96 3.91
N LYS A 46 -18.58 6.50 5.04
CA LYS A 46 -18.16 7.82 5.53
C LYS A 46 -16.69 7.86 5.97
N SER A 47 -16.09 6.72 6.25
CA SER A 47 -14.70 6.61 6.68
C SER A 47 -14.08 5.28 6.24
N LEU A 48 -12.77 5.31 6.03
CA LEU A 48 -11.91 4.14 5.86
C LEU A 48 -10.77 4.24 6.86
N THR A 49 -10.44 3.14 7.53
CA THR A 49 -9.36 3.08 8.52
C THR A 49 -8.26 2.15 8.00
N LEU A 50 -7.04 2.66 7.87
CA LEU A 50 -5.85 1.88 7.53
C LEU A 50 -5.01 1.68 8.80
N GLN A 51 -4.76 0.42 9.14
CA GLN A 51 -3.81 0.03 10.18
C GLN A 51 -2.67 -0.73 9.51
N TRP A 52 -1.43 -0.36 9.81
CA TRP A 52 -0.26 -1.01 9.24
C TRP A 52 0.85 -1.17 10.28
N ILE A 53 1.69 -2.17 10.07
CA ILE A 53 2.89 -2.42 10.86
C ILE A 53 4.06 -2.41 9.89
N ASP A 54 5.00 -1.52 10.13
CA ASP A 54 6.24 -1.41 9.38
C ASP A 54 7.34 -2.20 10.09
N PHE A 55 7.70 -3.35 9.54
CA PHE A 55 8.77 -4.21 10.07
C PHE A 55 10.17 -3.78 9.61
N TYR A 56 10.28 -2.73 8.79
CA TYR A 56 11.54 -2.33 8.17
C TYR A 56 12.34 -1.28 8.95
N ARG A 57 11.96 -1.05 10.21
CA ARG A 57 12.71 -0.18 11.12
C ARG A 57 13.73 -1.03 11.87
N GLY A 58 14.90 -1.19 11.24
CA GLY A 58 16.13 -1.60 11.91
C GLY A 58 16.85 -0.40 12.50
#